data_AF-H0TF30-F1
#
_entry.id   AF-H0TF30-F1
#
_cell.length_a   1.000
_cell.length_b   1.000
_cell.length_c   1.000
_cell.angle_alpha   90.00
_cell.angle_beta   90.00
_cell.angle_gamma   90.00
#
_symmetry.space_group_name_H-M   'P 1'
#
loop_
_entity.id
_entity.type
_entity.pdbx_description
1 polymer ?
#
loop_
_entity_poly.entity_id
_entity_poly.type
_entity_poly.pdbx_seq_one_letter_code
_entity_poly.pdbx_strand_id
1 'polypeptide(L)'
;MRLMFGCCLAAAAALATGAQASTIYPGASPVLATNSSFSVDFGSAATAGQMSFVLDGYQSLDGQNFYEDDFSVRLNGNQIFLGTFNLGGGSDSGTQANIYSNPFNASLSNPTNNGTSITSGGGKEVFSFAGIPLNIGSNQLTFSYLSLADGHAGFQGLGDEGWGIADVNVNISATPLPASWTMMLIGFAGLGALGCYRKMKTSASPLAVSTRCGMA
;
A
#
# COMPACT_ATOMS: atom_id res chain seq x y z
N MET A 1 44.69 -18.16 32.30
CA MET A 1 44.46 -17.03 31.37
C MET A 1 43.39 -17.46 30.36
N ARG A 2 42.10 -17.22 30.68
CA ARG A 2 40.98 -17.52 29.78
C ARG A 2 40.32 -16.19 29.44
N LEU A 3 40.43 -15.78 28.17
CA LEU A 3 39.69 -14.66 27.59
C LEU A 3 38.19 -15.00 27.66
N MET A 4 37.41 -14.21 28.39
CA MET A 4 35.96 -14.09 28.24
C MET A 4 35.64 -12.64 27.92
N PHE A 5 35.96 -12.23 26.70
CA PHE A 5 35.55 -10.95 26.11
C PHE A 5 34.82 -11.29 24.82
N GLY A 6 33.49 -11.26 24.86
CA GLY A 6 32.71 -11.49 23.65
C GLY A 6 31.33 -12.00 23.98
N CYS A 7 30.37 -11.08 24.06
CA CYS A 7 28.96 -11.25 23.64
C CYS A 7 28.12 -10.17 24.35
N CYS A 8 28.13 -8.92 23.88
CA CYS A 8 27.17 -7.89 24.32
C CYS A 8 26.98 -6.75 23.31
N LEU A 9 27.32 -6.94 22.03
CA LEU A 9 27.22 -5.88 21.01
C LEU A 9 26.45 -6.40 19.78
N ALA A 10 25.19 -6.81 19.94
CA ALA A 10 24.39 -7.31 18.81
C ALA A 10 22.87 -7.10 18.96
N ALA A 11 22.40 -5.98 19.54
CA ALA A 11 20.95 -5.76 19.75
C ALA A 11 20.40 -4.40 19.27
N ALA A 12 21.18 -3.60 18.54
CA ALA A 12 20.72 -2.27 18.08
C ALA A 12 20.18 -2.23 16.63
N ALA A 13 20.27 -3.34 15.87
CA ALA A 13 19.91 -3.35 14.45
C ALA A 13 18.44 -3.72 14.13
N ALA A 14 17.60 -4.01 15.14
CA ALA A 14 16.28 -4.63 14.92
C ALA A 14 15.08 -3.67 14.89
N LEU A 15 15.27 -2.35 14.94
CA LEU A 15 14.15 -1.39 15.00
C LEU A 15 13.94 -0.54 13.73
N ALA A 16 14.60 -0.88 12.62
CA ALA A 16 14.23 -0.31 11.34
C ALA A 16 12.89 -0.95 10.91
N THR A 17 11.78 -0.30 11.21
CA THR A 17 10.46 -0.65 10.64
C THR A 17 10.51 -0.36 9.15
N GLY A 18 10.94 -1.36 8.36
CA GLY A 18 10.88 -1.27 6.92
C GLY A 18 9.44 -1.09 6.47
N ALA A 19 9.19 -0.15 5.56
CA ALA A 19 7.93 -0.05 4.84
C ALA A 19 7.59 -1.44 4.26
N GLN A 20 6.47 -2.02 4.66
CA GLN A 20 6.00 -3.30 4.12
C GLN A 20 5.00 -2.96 3.02
N ALA A 21 5.38 -3.19 1.77
CA ALA A 21 4.41 -3.23 0.68
C ALA A 21 3.60 -4.52 0.80
N SER A 22 2.27 -4.40 0.82
CA SER A 22 1.37 -5.55 0.81
C SER A 22 0.55 -5.53 -0.48
N THR A 23 0.62 -6.62 -1.24
CA THR A 23 -0.36 -6.89 -2.29
C THR A 23 -1.65 -7.31 -1.61
N ILE A 24 -2.70 -6.50 -1.75
CA ILE A 24 -4.01 -6.76 -1.11
C ILE A 24 -4.95 -7.52 -2.03
N TYR A 25 -4.73 -7.45 -3.34
CA TYR A 25 -5.43 -8.26 -4.33
C TYR A 25 -4.49 -8.66 -5.47
N PRO A 26 -4.02 -9.91 -5.52
CA PRO A 26 -3.11 -10.38 -6.57
C PRO A 26 -3.86 -10.80 -7.83
N GLY A 27 -3.32 -10.45 -9.01
CA GLY A 27 -3.88 -10.86 -10.30
C GLY A 27 -5.13 -10.07 -10.69
N ALA A 28 -5.80 -10.53 -11.75
CA ALA A 28 -6.95 -9.85 -12.35
C ALA A 28 -8.29 -10.30 -11.77
N SER A 29 -9.21 -9.36 -11.62
CA SER A 29 -10.62 -9.65 -11.33
C SER A 29 -11.29 -10.36 -12.52
N PRO A 30 -12.48 -10.96 -12.32
CA PRO A 30 -13.37 -11.27 -13.43
C PRO A 30 -13.68 -10.03 -14.27
N VAL A 31 -14.13 -10.24 -15.51
CA VAL A 31 -14.71 -9.16 -16.33
C VAL A 31 -16.03 -8.73 -15.68
N LEU A 32 -16.16 -7.43 -15.45
CA LEU A 32 -17.28 -6.79 -14.79
C LEU A 32 -18.02 -5.89 -15.77
N ALA A 33 -19.33 -5.77 -15.57
CA ALA A 33 -20.18 -4.86 -16.35
C ALA A 33 -19.93 -3.41 -15.94
N THR A 34 -20.06 -2.48 -16.87
CA THR A 34 -19.92 -1.01 -16.66
C THR A 34 -21.13 -0.42 -15.91
N ASN A 35 -21.79 -1.18 -15.06
CA ASN A 35 -22.79 -0.71 -14.10
C ASN A 35 -22.56 -1.34 -12.72
N SER A 36 -21.32 -1.73 -12.44
CA SER A 36 -20.96 -2.54 -11.28
C SER A 36 -19.81 -1.94 -10.49
N SER A 37 -19.46 -2.60 -9.39
CA SER A 37 -18.38 -2.18 -8.51
C SER A 37 -17.64 -3.37 -7.93
N PHE A 38 -16.36 -3.18 -7.63
CA PHE A 38 -15.48 -4.16 -7.03
C PHE A 38 -14.86 -3.57 -5.77
N SER A 39 -14.88 -4.30 -4.66
CA SER A 39 -14.33 -3.81 -3.39
C SER A 39 -13.28 -4.75 -2.81
N VAL A 40 -12.26 -4.15 -2.19
CA VAL A 40 -11.17 -4.86 -1.50
C VAL A 40 -10.99 -4.25 -0.11
N ASP A 41 -11.07 -5.09 0.91
CA ASP A 41 -10.81 -4.71 2.29
C ASP A 41 -9.35 -4.99 2.66
N PHE A 42 -8.73 -4.10 3.43
CA PHE A 42 -7.37 -4.29 3.94
C PHE A 42 -7.16 -3.59 5.28
N GLY A 43 -6.18 -4.09 6.04
CA GLY A 43 -5.74 -3.48 7.29
C GLY A 43 -4.61 -2.48 7.08
N SER A 44 -4.61 -1.37 7.80
CA SER A 44 -3.48 -0.44 7.88
C SER A 44 -3.11 -0.12 9.32
N ALA A 45 -1.81 0.00 9.58
CA ALA A 45 -1.28 0.53 10.85
C ALA A 45 -0.82 2.00 10.73
N ALA A 46 -0.91 2.61 9.54
CA ALA A 46 -0.55 4.00 9.31
C ALA A 46 -1.74 4.82 8.80
N THR A 47 -1.61 6.15 8.91
CA THR A 47 -2.63 7.11 8.46
C THR A 47 -2.46 7.55 7.01
N ALA A 48 -1.41 7.09 6.35
CA ALA A 48 -1.14 7.37 4.94
C ALA A 48 -0.44 6.17 4.29
N GLY A 49 -0.67 5.97 3.00
CA GLY A 49 -0.01 4.93 2.23
C GLY A 49 0.14 5.30 0.76
N GLN A 50 1.02 4.57 0.08
CA GLN A 50 1.09 4.56 -1.38
C GLN A 50 0.22 3.44 -1.90
N MET A 51 -0.40 3.63 -3.06
CA MET A 51 -1.26 2.62 -3.68
C MET A 51 -0.99 2.53 -5.17
N SER A 52 -1.04 1.34 -5.74
CA SER A 52 -1.05 1.16 -7.19
C SER A 52 -1.98 0.03 -7.59
N PHE A 53 -2.56 0.12 -8.78
CA PHE A 53 -3.35 -0.94 -9.38
C PHE A 53 -3.38 -0.78 -10.90
N VAL A 54 -3.88 -1.80 -11.58
CA VAL A 54 -4.12 -1.79 -13.03
C VAL A 54 -5.63 -1.84 -13.27
N LEU A 55 -6.12 -0.97 -14.14
CA LEU A 55 -7.46 -1.05 -14.70
C LEU A 55 -7.35 -1.77 -16.05
N ASP A 56 -8.08 -2.86 -16.19
CA ASP A 56 -8.18 -3.64 -17.42
C ASP A 56 -9.46 -3.25 -18.15
N GLY A 57 -9.33 -2.82 -19.41
CA GLY A 57 -10.46 -2.55 -20.30
C GLY A 57 -10.62 -3.64 -21.36
N TYR A 58 -11.82 -4.19 -21.47
CA TYR A 58 -12.17 -5.25 -22.41
C TYR A 58 -13.11 -4.70 -23.49
N GLN A 59 -12.87 -5.13 -24.74
CA GLN A 59 -13.67 -4.73 -25.91
C GLN A 59 -13.62 -3.22 -26.17
N SER A 60 -14.72 -2.48 -26.02
CA SER A 60 -14.79 -1.04 -26.27
C SER A 60 -15.33 -0.30 -25.06
N LEU A 61 -14.46 0.04 -24.09
CA LEU A 61 -14.84 1.05 -23.09
C LEU A 61 -14.70 2.43 -23.71
N ASP A 62 -15.72 3.24 -23.51
CA ASP A 62 -15.85 4.53 -24.16
C ASP A 62 -15.30 5.67 -23.30
N GLY A 63 -14.54 6.54 -23.95
CA GLY A 63 -14.14 7.82 -23.37
C GLY A 63 -15.29 8.83 -23.41
N GLN A 64 -14.98 10.11 -23.28
CA GLN A 64 -15.99 11.16 -23.34
C GLN A 64 -16.66 11.23 -24.73
N ASN A 65 -17.88 10.68 -24.83
CA ASN A 65 -18.78 10.69 -25.99
C ASN A 65 -20.22 10.33 -25.56
N PHE A 66 -21.11 9.97 -26.49
CA PHE A 66 -22.50 9.56 -26.17
C PHE A 66 -22.62 8.22 -25.43
N TYR A 67 -21.55 7.43 -25.40
CA TYR A 67 -21.44 6.12 -24.77
C TYR A 67 -20.56 6.17 -23.51
N GLU A 68 -20.28 7.37 -23.00
CA GLU A 68 -19.30 7.60 -21.94
C GLU A 68 -19.52 6.73 -20.69
N ASP A 69 -18.40 6.17 -20.24
CA ASP A 69 -18.29 5.45 -19.00
C ASP A 69 -17.32 6.13 -18.01
N ASP A 70 -17.74 6.20 -16.76
CA ASP A 70 -16.99 6.83 -15.68
C ASP A 70 -16.32 5.81 -14.76
N PHE A 71 -14.99 5.85 -14.72
CA PHE A 71 -14.20 5.14 -13.72
C PHE A 71 -14.02 5.98 -12.46
N SER A 72 -14.34 5.39 -11.30
CA SER A 72 -14.10 6.01 -10.00
C SER A 72 -13.44 5.06 -9.02
N VAL A 73 -12.65 5.64 -8.12
CA VAL A 73 -12.07 4.94 -6.98
C VAL A 73 -12.48 5.67 -5.71
N ARG A 74 -12.99 4.92 -4.74
CA ARG A 74 -13.34 5.38 -3.41
C ARG A 74 -12.53 4.65 -2.37
N LEU A 75 -12.13 5.38 -1.33
CA LEU A 75 -11.48 4.85 -0.15
C LEU A 75 -12.35 5.21 1.06
N ASN A 76 -12.87 4.19 1.74
CA ASN A 76 -13.79 4.36 2.88
C ASN A 76 -15.00 5.25 2.54
N GLY A 77 -15.53 5.12 1.33
CA GLY A 77 -16.65 5.90 0.81
C GLY A 77 -16.28 7.27 0.21
N ASN A 78 -15.07 7.77 0.43
CA ASN A 78 -14.60 9.05 -0.13
C ASN A 78 -13.97 8.85 -1.51
N GLN A 79 -14.40 9.64 -2.50
CA GLN A 79 -13.82 9.60 -3.84
C GLN A 79 -12.38 10.11 -3.85
N ILE A 80 -11.46 9.26 -4.29
CA ILE A 80 -10.04 9.60 -4.42
C ILE A 80 -9.61 9.78 -5.88
N PHE A 81 -10.42 9.30 -6.82
CA PHE A 81 -10.21 9.45 -8.26
C PHE A 81 -11.54 9.35 -9.04
N LEU A 82 -11.68 10.13 -10.11
CA LEU A 82 -12.75 10.04 -11.12
C LEU A 82 -12.24 10.49 -12.48
N GLY A 83 -12.55 9.73 -13.53
CA GLY A 83 -12.33 10.09 -14.92
C GLY A 83 -12.85 9.04 -15.88
N THR A 84 -12.79 9.33 -17.18
CA THR A 84 -13.18 8.43 -18.27
C THR A 84 -11.98 8.15 -19.19
N PHE A 85 -11.97 6.95 -19.80
CA PHE A 85 -10.84 6.43 -20.56
C PHE A 85 -11.33 5.72 -21.82
N ASN A 86 -10.91 6.21 -23.00
CA ASN A 86 -11.13 5.50 -24.25
C ASN A 86 -10.22 4.26 -24.35
N LEU A 87 -10.70 3.15 -23.81
CA LEU A 87 -10.08 1.83 -23.95
C LEU A 87 -10.79 1.02 -25.03
N GLY A 88 -11.13 1.67 -26.16
CA GLY A 88 -11.53 1.00 -27.40
C GLY A 88 -12.81 1.51 -28.06
N GLY A 89 -13.68 2.20 -27.34
CA GLY A 89 -14.98 2.63 -27.87
C GLY A 89 -14.95 3.94 -28.66
N GLY A 90 -14.04 4.84 -28.32
CA GLY A 90 -13.92 6.15 -28.95
C GLY A 90 -13.89 7.29 -27.95
N SER A 91 -13.71 8.51 -28.46
CA SER A 91 -13.83 9.75 -27.69
C SER A 91 -14.05 10.91 -28.65
N ASP A 92 -15.05 11.74 -28.38
CA ASP A 92 -15.38 12.94 -29.15
C ASP A 92 -14.73 14.21 -28.57
N SER A 93 -14.15 14.11 -27.38
CA SER A 93 -13.46 15.24 -26.71
C SER A 93 -12.10 15.58 -27.32
N GLY A 94 -11.61 14.78 -28.28
CA GLY A 94 -10.26 14.89 -28.83
C GLY A 94 -9.16 14.42 -27.88
N THR A 95 -9.51 13.95 -26.69
CA THR A 95 -8.58 13.39 -25.69
C THR A 95 -8.95 11.94 -25.41
N GLN A 96 -7.95 11.09 -25.21
CA GLN A 96 -8.18 9.65 -24.99
C GLN A 96 -8.48 9.33 -23.50
N ALA A 97 -8.13 10.23 -22.57
CA ALA A 97 -8.39 10.09 -21.14
C ALA A 97 -8.73 11.45 -20.52
N ASN A 98 -9.88 11.53 -19.85
CA ASN A 98 -10.40 12.78 -19.29
C ASN A 98 -10.53 12.63 -17.79
N ILE A 99 -9.76 13.43 -17.04
CA ILE A 99 -9.72 13.34 -15.58
C ILE A 99 -10.62 14.41 -14.96
N TYR A 100 -11.69 13.97 -14.29
CA TYR A 100 -12.65 14.87 -13.65
C TYR A 100 -12.26 15.22 -12.22
N SER A 101 -11.65 14.29 -11.48
CA SER A 101 -11.21 14.53 -10.11
C SER A 101 -9.99 13.68 -9.75
N ASN A 102 -8.90 14.32 -9.34
CA ASN A 102 -7.68 13.65 -8.88
C ASN A 102 -7.06 14.36 -7.64
N PRO A 103 -7.78 14.41 -6.50
CA PRO A 103 -7.38 15.19 -5.32
C PRO A 103 -6.10 14.69 -4.64
N PHE A 104 -5.70 13.45 -4.90
CA PHE A 104 -4.49 12.82 -4.34
C PHE A 104 -3.36 12.65 -5.35
N ASN A 105 -3.41 13.40 -6.46
CA ASN A 105 -2.35 13.47 -7.48
C ASN A 105 -1.89 12.08 -7.96
N ALA A 106 -2.85 11.19 -8.25
CA ALA A 106 -2.57 9.93 -8.91
C ALA A 106 -1.79 10.18 -10.19
N SER A 107 -0.70 9.44 -10.38
CA SER A 107 0.02 9.34 -11.63
C SER A 107 -0.57 8.21 -12.45
N LEU A 108 -0.73 8.43 -13.75
CA LEU A 108 -1.28 7.47 -14.69
C LEU A 108 -0.22 7.06 -15.70
N SER A 109 -0.16 5.77 -15.99
CA SER A 109 0.68 5.21 -17.04
C SER A 109 -0.16 4.44 -18.06
N ASN A 110 0.08 4.81 -19.31
CA ASN A 110 -0.70 4.58 -20.54
C ASN A 110 -2.15 5.07 -20.53
N PRO A 111 -2.40 6.38 -20.27
CA PRO A 111 -3.64 7.10 -20.63
C PRO A 111 -3.86 7.01 -22.13
N THR A 112 -4.38 5.84 -22.45
CA THR A 112 -5.11 5.39 -23.62
C THR A 112 -4.47 5.58 -24.98
N ASN A 113 -3.15 5.43 -25.07
CA ASN A 113 -2.59 4.77 -26.27
C ASN A 113 -2.52 3.23 -26.07
N ASN A 114 -3.51 2.72 -25.31
CA ASN A 114 -4.28 1.47 -25.42
C ASN A 114 -3.57 0.22 -25.93
N GLY A 115 -2.44 -0.04 -25.29
CA GLY A 115 -2.09 -1.41 -24.97
C GLY A 115 -1.21 -1.48 -23.75
N THR A 116 -1.33 -2.55 -22.97
CA THR A 116 -0.10 -3.28 -22.64
C THR A 116 -0.18 -4.81 -22.84
N SER A 117 -1.21 -5.50 -23.36
CA SER A 117 -2.35 -5.22 -24.26
C SER A 117 -3.62 -5.94 -23.76
N ILE A 118 -4.83 -5.42 -24.06
CA ILE A 118 -6.07 -6.24 -24.16
C ILE A 118 -6.71 -5.84 -25.49
N THR A 119 -7.14 -6.77 -26.35
CA THR A 119 -7.63 -6.49 -27.71
C THR A 119 -8.89 -7.32 -27.97
N SER A 120 -9.76 -7.08 -28.96
CA SER A 120 -9.84 -6.02 -29.97
C SER A 120 -10.64 -4.82 -29.44
N GLY A 121 -9.93 -3.70 -29.28
CA GLY A 121 -10.42 -2.41 -28.79
C GLY A 121 -9.83 -2.03 -27.42
N GLY A 122 -9.70 -3.01 -26.53
CA GLY A 122 -9.33 -2.85 -25.11
C GLY A 122 -7.95 -2.26 -24.79
N GLY A 123 -7.67 -2.13 -23.50
CA GLY A 123 -6.39 -1.59 -23.02
C GLY A 123 -6.14 -1.82 -21.53
N LYS A 124 -5.03 -1.29 -21.03
CA LYS A 124 -4.71 -1.26 -19.60
C LYS A 124 -4.22 0.11 -19.19
N GLU A 125 -4.69 0.57 -18.05
CA GLU A 125 -4.26 1.79 -17.38
C GLU A 125 -3.60 1.44 -16.06
N VAL A 126 -2.45 2.04 -15.74
CA VAL A 126 -1.80 1.83 -14.45
C VAL A 126 -1.91 3.08 -13.61
N PHE A 127 -2.43 2.93 -12.40
CA PHE A 127 -2.62 4.01 -11.44
C PHE A 127 -1.60 3.91 -10.32
N SER A 128 -1.07 5.05 -9.89
CA SER A 128 -0.14 5.13 -8.77
C SER A 128 -0.39 6.38 -7.93
N PHE A 129 -0.64 6.18 -6.63
CA PHE A 129 -0.88 7.21 -5.64
C PHE A 129 0.30 7.26 -4.67
N ALA A 130 0.88 8.44 -4.48
CA ALA A 130 1.99 8.63 -3.57
C ALA A 130 1.56 8.79 -2.10
N GLY A 131 0.29 9.14 -1.84
CA GLY A 131 -0.21 9.40 -0.50
C GLY A 131 -1.73 9.46 -0.44
N ILE A 132 -2.36 8.32 -0.15
CA ILE A 132 -3.80 8.24 0.18
C ILE A 132 -3.99 8.24 1.70
N PRO A 133 -5.06 8.89 2.21
CA PRO A 133 -5.36 8.92 3.64
C PRO A 133 -5.95 7.58 4.08
N LEU A 134 -5.29 6.90 5.02
CA LEU A 134 -5.73 5.60 5.55
C LEU A 134 -6.28 5.77 6.97
N ASN A 135 -7.27 4.95 7.31
CA ASN A 135 -7.64 4.74 8.70
C ASN A 135 -6.70 3.72 9.33
N ILE A 136 -6.35 3.89 10.60
CA ILE A 136 -5.74 2.81 11.38
C ILE A 136 -6.82 1.74 11.58
N GLY A 137 -6.50 0.49 11.26
CA GLY A 137 -7.45 -0.62 11.24
C GLY A 137 -7.95 -0.92 9.82
N SER A 138 -9.25 -1.15 9.68
CA SER A 138 -9.86 -1.58 8.41
C SER A 138 -10.07 -0.39 7.46
N ASN A 139 -9.72 -0.63 6.20
CA ASN A 139 -9.98 0.25 5.08
C ASN A 139 -10.64 -0.56 3.96
N GLN A 140 -11.46 0.11 3.15
CA GLN A 140 -12.09 -0.47 1.97
C GLN A 140 -11.80 0.41 0.76
N LEU A 141 -11.28 -0.20 -0.29
CA LEU A 141 -11.23 0.38 -1.63
C LEU A 141 -12.44 -0.12 -2.42
N THR A 142 -13.13 0.80 -3.09
CA THR A 142 -14.21 0.49 -4.02
C THR A 142 -13.88 1.09 -5.37
N PHE A 143 -13.79 0.24 -6.36
CA PHE A 143 -13.64 0.58 -7.77
C PHE A 143 -15.01 0.48 -8.43
N SER A 144 -15.36 1.45 -9.26
CA SER A 144 -16.61 1.44 -10.01
C SER A 144 -16.34 1.94 -11.42
N TYR A 145 -17.01 1.33 -12.40
CA TYR A 145 -17.04 1.79 -13.78
C TYR A 145 -18.51 1.85 -14.17
N LEU A 146 -19.01 3.04 -14.48
CA LEU A 146 -20.43 3.34 -14.61
C LEU A 146 -20.73 4.02 -15.94
N SER A 147 -21.45 3.36 -16.84
CA SER A 147 -22.06 3.96 -18.02
C SER A 147 -23.14 4.93 -17.58
N LEU A 148 -23.11 6.13 -18.16
CA LEU A 148 -24.11 7.15 -17.86
C LEU A 148 -25.45 6.77 -18.49
N ALA A 149 -26.55 6.97 -17.77
CA ALA A 149 -27.91 6.66 -18.26
C ALA A 149 -28.64 7.90 -18.81
N ASP A 150 -28.46 9.05 -18.18
CA ASP A 150 -29.12 10.29 -18.59
C ASP A 150 -28.34 10.97 -19.71
N GLY A 151 -28.93 11.05 -20.89
CA GLY A 151 -28.33 11.68 -22.07
C GLY A 151 -27.25 10.86 -22.77
N HIS A 152 -27.12 9.57 -22.43
CA HIS A 152 -26.11 8.64 -22.94
C HIS A 152 -26.77 7.30 -23.27
N ALA A 153 -26.07 6.42 -23.99
CA ALA A 153 -26.59 5.10 -24.36
C ALA A 153 -26.75 4.14 -23.17
N GLY A 154 -25.99 4.36 -22.09
CA GLY A 154 -25.92 3.46 -20.94
C GLY A 154 -25.31 2.11 -21.29
N PHE A 155 -25.36 1.19 -20.33
CA PHE A 155 -24.74 -0.13 -20.45
C PHE A 155 -25.33 -0.95 -21.62
N GLN A 156 -24.48 -1.35 -22.56
CA GLN A 156 -24.79 -2.07 -23.79
C GLN A 156 -24.61 -3.59 -23.67
N GLY A 157 -24.00 -4.06 -22.57
CA GLY A 157 -23.81 -5.48 -22.28
C GLY A 157 -22.35 -5.93 -22.32
N LEU A 158 -22.05 -7.03 -21.63
CA LEU A 158 -20.69 -7.60 -21.54
C LEU A 158 -20.09 -8.09 -22.87
N GLY A 159 -20.90 -8.18 -23.93
CA GLY A 159 -20.42 -8.50 -25.26
C GLY A 159 -19.69 -7.31 -25.93
N ASP A 160 -20.01 -6.10 -25.49
CA ASP A 160 -19.59 -4.83 -26.08
C ASP A 160 -18.58 -4.10 -25.18
N GLU A 161 -18.80 -4.12 -23.88
CA GLU A 161 -17.99 -3.37 -22.92
C GLU A 161 -17.82 -4.15 -21.61
N GLY A 162 -16.61 -4.07 -21.04
CA GLY A 162 -16.32 -4.69 -19.76
C GLY A 162 -15.02 -4.18 -19.17
N TRP A 163 -14.90 -4.27 -17.85
CA TRP A 163 -13.73 -3.78 -17.13
C TRP A 163 -13.27 -4.76 -16.04
N GLY A 164 -12.07 -4.54 -15.52
CA GLY A 164 -11.54 -5.29 -14.39
C GLY A 164 -10.44 -4.52 -13.68
N ILE A 165 -10.05 -5.03 -12.51
CA ILE A 165 -8.94 -4.49 -11.73
C ILE A 165 -7.93 -5.60 -11.50
N ALA A 166 -6.64 -5.26 -11.61
CA ALA A 166 -5.56 -6.16 -11.31
C ALA A 166 -4.50 -5.55 -10.40
N ASP A 167 -3.78 -6.41 -9.70
CA ASP A 167 -2.55 -6.10 -8.97
C ASP A 167 -2.68 -4.90 -8.01
N VAL A 168 -3.70 -4.95 -7.14
CA VAL A 168 -3.91 -3.89 -6.14
C VAL A 168 -2.87 -4.03 -5.04
N ASN A 169 -1.99 -3.05 -4.98
CA ASN A 169 -0.90 -2.97 -4.02
C ASN A 169 -1.07 -1.74 -3.15
N VAL A 170 -0.92 -1.91 -1.84
CA VAL A 170 -0.88 -0.81 -0.88
C VAL A 170 0.41 -0.92 -0.08
N ASN A 171 1.26 0.10 -0.22
CA ASN A 171 2.47 0.22 0.57
C ASN A 171 2.22 1.17 1.74
N ILE A 172 2.16 0.57 2.92
CA ILE A 172 2.03 1.27 4.18
C ILE A 172 3.46 1.57 4.61
N SER A 173 3.97 2.74 4.22
CA SER A 173 5.23 3.21 4.79
C SER A 173 5.00 3.39 6.28
N ALA A 174 5.65 2.57 7.11
CA ALA A 174 5.73 2.86 8.53
C ALA A 174 6.37 4.24 8.64
N THR A 175 5.58 5.25 9.01
CA THR A 175 6.11 6.57 9.35
C THR A 175 7.17 6.32 10.41
N PRO A 176 8.43 6.76 10.22
CA PRO A 176 9.45 6.59 11.25
C PRO A 176 8.87 7.08 12.57
N LEU A 177 8.93 6.25 13.61
CA LEU A 177 8.52 6.68 14.95
C LEU A 177 9.15 8.05 15.22
N PRO A 178 8.41 9.03 15.74
CA PRO A 178 8.99 10.32 16.05
C PRO A 178 10.25 10.10 16.87
N ALA A 179 11.35 10.81 16.55
CA ALA A 179 12.67 10.55 17.12
C ALA A 179 12.66 10.48 18.66
N SER A 180 11.70 11.16 19.31
CA SER A 180 11.43 11.07 20.75
C SER A 180 11.17 9.65 21.26
N TRP A 181 10.41 8.83 20.56
CA TRP A 181 10.09 7.46 20.96
C TRP A 181 11.30 6.54 20.79
N THR A 182 12.03 6.70 19.69
CA THR A 182 13.27 5.97 19.44
C THR A 182 14.32 6.29 20.51
N MET A 183 14.49 7.57 20.86
CA MET A 183 15.39 8.00 21.92
C MET A 183 14.95 7.51 23.31
N MET A 184 13.63 7.44 23.57
CA MET A 184 13.10 6.87 24.80
C MET A 184 13.40 5.37 24.91
N LEU A 185 13.19 4.60 23.84
CA LEU A 185 13.48 3.17 23.80
C LEU A 185 14.98 2.89 23.94
N ILE A 186 15.82 3.66 23.25
CA ILE A 186 17.29 3.60 23.40
C ILE A 186 17.69 3.97 24.83
N GLY A 187 17.08 5.00 25.42
CA GLY A 187 17.32 5.42 26.79
C GLY A 187 16.99 4.33 27.81
N PHE A 188 15.82 3.69 27.69
CA PHE A 188 15.43 2.60 28.58
C PHE A 188 16.31 1.35 28.41
N ALA A 189 16.65 0.99 27.17
CA ALA A 189 17.57 -0.11 26.91
C ALA A 189 18.98 0.17 27.51
N GLY A 190 19.48 1.41 27.37
CA GLY A 190 20.75 1.84 27.94
C GLY A 190 20.77 1.78 29.48
N LEU A 191 19.70 2.24 30.13
CA LEU A 191 19.56 2.15 31.59
C LEU A 191 19.47 0.71 32.08
N GLY A 192 18.72 -0.16 31.39
CA GLY A 192 18.64 -1.58 31.69
C GLY A 192 20.01 -2.28 31.60
N ALA A 193 20.76 -2.02 30.53
CA ALA A 193 22.11 -2.56 30.35
C ALA A 193 23.09 -2.11 31.46
N LEU A 194 23.03 -0.83 31.88
CA LEU A 194 23.83 -0.31 32.99
C LEU A 194 23.48 -1.00 34.32
N GLY A 195 22.19 -1.27 34.57
CA GLY A 195 21.74 -2.01 35.75
C GLY A 195 22.26 -3.45 35.79
N CYS A 196 22.19 -4.17 34.66
CA CYS A 196 22.75 -5.51 34.53
C CYS A 196 24.27 -5.54 34.74
N TYR A 197 25.00 -4.56 34.18
CA TYR A 197 26.45 -4.45 34.33
C TYR A 197 26.89 -4.25 35.79
N ARG A 198 26.14 -3.46 36.57
CA ARG A 198 26.41 -3.25 38.01
C ARG A 198 26.20 -4.53 38.84
N LYS A 199 25.15 -5.31 38.56
CA LYS A 199 24.92 -6.59 39.27
C LYS A 199 26.06 -7.57 39.05
N MET A 200 26.58 -7.67 37.83
CA MET A 200 27.68 -8.60 37.51
C MET A 200 28.99 -8.25 38.24
N LYS A 201 29.29 -6.97 38.47
CA LYS A 201 30.47 -6.56 39.25
C LYS A 201 30.35 -6.82 40.75
N THR A 202 29.12 -6.83 41.28
CA THR A 202 28.90 -6.93 42.73
C THR A 202 28.87 -8.39 43.20
N SER A 203 28.50 -9.34 42.34
CA SER A 203 28.51 -10.78 42.66
C SER A 203 29.89 -11.45 42.56
N ALA A 204 30.93 -10.71 42.16
CA ALA A 204 32.31 -11.18 42.12
C ALA A 204 33.05 -10.79 43.42
N SER A 205 32.58 -11.24 44.59
CA SER A 205 33.38 -11.21 45.81
C SER A 205 34.18 -12.52 45.93
N PRO A 206 35.51 -12.46 46.10
CA PRO A 206 36.35 -13.65 46.19
C PRO A 206 36.13 -14.35 47.52
N LEU A 207 35.79 -15.64 47.47
CA LEU A 207 35.93 -16.56 48.60
C LEU A 207 37.41 -16.62 48.97
N ALA A 208 37.80 -15.80 49.95
CA ALA A 208 39.15 -15.76 50.47
C ALA A 208 39.42 -17.01 51.32
N VAL A 209 40.51 -17.67 50.95
CA VAL A 209 41.19 -18.80 51.58
C VAL A 209 41.35 -18.59 53.11
N SER A 210 40.90 -19.56 53.90
CA SER A 210 41.22 -19.65 55.34
C SER A 210 42.22 -20.78 55.58
N THR A 211 43.51 -20.43 55.54
CA THR A 211 44.61 -21.27 56.03
C THR A 211 44.74 -21.10 57.54
N ARG A 212 44.60 -22.17 58.33
CA ARG A 212 45.19 -22.32 59.68
C ARG A 212 46.03 -23.60 59.62
N CYS A 213 47.34 -23.54 59.47
CA CYS A 213 48.38 -23.21 60.48
C CYS A 213 48.24 -24.06 61.75
N GLY A 214 49.17 -25.02 61.89
CA GLY A 214 49.20 -26.01 62.94
C GLY A 214 49.65 -25.49 64.30
N MET A 215 49.51 -26.37 65.29
CA MET A 215 50.20 -26.29 66.58
C MET A 215 50.50 -27.70 67.07
N ALA A 216 51.76 -27.84 67.50
CA ALA A 216 52.37 -28.76 68.46
C ALA A 216 52.23 -30.28 68.24
#